data_AF-A0A0F2QJV9-F1
#
_entry.id   AF-A0A0F2QJV9-F1
#
_cell.length_a   1.000
_cell.length_b   1.000
_cell.length_c   1.000
_cell.angle_alpha   90.00
_cell.angle_beta   90.00
_cell.angle_gamma   90.00
#
_symmetry.space_group_name_H-M   'P 1'
#
loop_
_entity.id
_entity.type
_entity.pdbx_description
1 polymer ?
#
loop_
_entity_poly.entity_id
_entity_poly.type
_entity_poly.pdbx_seq_one_letter_code
_entity_poly.pdbx_strand_id
1 'polypeptide(L)'
;MSFKVLKPGVQATLQAAPRSGTRHLGVPASGPADELSMALANRLVGNPSSACALELSFGLVSLEADADCAIAFTGAPVEIELAGDKVPMHRTLYIHGGETVSVGAAEAGARLYMAVSGGFLADDFLGSASTCLPAMVGGLKGRALRAGDTLSTGESEPSADVETPANMHQAFTHAFALRCVDGPDAELISGWESGQDYAATRRADRTGIEIAGSWPPLSNAGLKPSAPVFPGAVQLTPSGNAFILLPDSQTTGGYPHVLQVTRADRHLLGQIRPGDRVHFLKRTPEEAADDLRRKTAYFRDWLPDLVL
;
A
#
# COMPACT_ATOMS: atom_id res chain seq x y z
N MET A 1 15.12 -3.84 -20.96
CA MET A 1 14.26 -5.02 -20.82
C MET A 1 12.85 -4.52 -20.56
N SER A 2 11.84 -5.35 -20.79
CA SER A 2 10.45 -4.97 -20.61
C SER A 2 9.55 -6.16 -20.26
N PHE A 3 8.42 -5.83 -19.66
CA PHE A 3 7.33 -6.77 -19.39
C PHE A 3 6.11 -6.39 -20.21
N LYS A 4 5.56 -7.34 -20.95
CA LYS A 4 4.26 -7.19 -21.61
C LYS A 4 3.15 -7.64 -20.68
N VAL A 5 2.15 -6.79 -20.48
CA VAL A 5 0.98 -7.11 -19.67
C VAL A 5 0.04 -8.01 -20.46
N LEU A 6 -0.04 -9.30 -20.10
CA LEU A 6 -0.99 -10.23 -20.71
C LEU A 6 -2.35 -10.12 -20.03
N LYS A 7 -2.37 -10.13 -18.70
CA LYS A 7 -3.56 -9.94 -17.87
C LYS A 7 -3.27 -8.90 -16.78
N PRO A 8 -4.01 -7.79 -16.70
CA PRO A 8 -3.75 -6.72 -15.73
C PRO A 8 -4.33 -7.00 -14.33
N GLY A 9 -5.06 -8.09 -14.14
CA GLY A 9 -5.78 -8.37 -12.89
C GLY A 9 -6.92 -7.39 -12.61
N VAL A 10 -7.28 -7.24 -11.34
CA VAL A 10 -8.34 -6.31 -10.91
C VAL A 10 -7.88 -4.86 -11.02
N GLN A 11 -6.69 -4.56 -10.50
CA GLN A 11 -6.02 -3.27 -10.63
C GLN A 11 -4.52 -3.46 -10.43
N ALA A 12 -3.73 -3.02 -11.40
CA ALA A 12 -2.28 -2.99 -11.32
C ALA A 12 -1.79 -1.56 -11.61
N THR A 13 -0.88 -1.03 -10.79
CA THR A 13 -0.31 0.31 -10.96
C THR A 13 1.18 0.32 -10.64
N LEU A 14 1.93 1.21 -11.30
CA LEU A 14 3.33 1.47 -10.95
C LEU A 14 3.37 2.39 -9.73
N GLN A 15 4.02 1.97 -8.66
CA GLN A 15 4.16 2.71 -7.41
C GLN A 15 5.64 2.81 -7.03
N ALA A 16 6.04 3.97 -6.55
CA ALA A 16 7.41 4.28 -6.12
C ALA A 16 7.37 5.05 -4.80
N ALA A 17 8.47 5.73 -4.45
CA ALA A 17 8.49 6.68 -3.34
C ALA A 17 7.29 7.65 -3.41
N PRO A 18 6.56 7.90 -2.30
CA PRO A 18 5.47 8.88 -2.27
C PRO A 18 5.97 10.29 -2.65
N ARG A 19 5.13 11.09 -3.29
CA ARG A 19 5.41 12.52 -3.53
C ARG A 19 5.57 13.24 -2.21
N SER A 20 6.64 14.03 -2.11
CA SER A 20 6.92 14.86 -0.94
C SER A 20 6.69 16.34 -1.25
N GLY A 21 6.26 17.11 -0.25
CA GLY A 21 6.10 18.56 -0.40
C GLY A 21 4.94 19.03 -1.28
N THR A 22 4.12 18.14 -1.86
CA THR A 22 3.08 18.51 -2.84
C THR A 22 1.67 18.70 -2.25
N ARG A 23 1.40 18.24 -1.01
CA ARG A 23 0.03 18.25 -0.44
C ARG A 23 -0.58 19.65 -0.32
N HIS A 24 0.24 20.67 -0.10
CA HIS A 24 -0.21 22.07 -0.04
C HIS A 24 -0.70 22.61 -1.41
N LEU A 25 -0.36 21.92 -2.51
CA LEU A 25 -0.84 22.21 -3.87
C LEU A 25 -2.11 21.42 -4.23
N GLY A 26 -2.69 20.67 -3.30
CA GLY A 26 -3.85 19.82 -3.58
C GLY A 26 -3.50 18.44 -4.16
N VAL A 27 -2.21 18.10 -4.29
CA VAL A 27 -1.77 16.84 -4.89
C VAL A 27 -1.49 15.78 -3.81
N PRO A 28 -2.14 14.60 -3.84
CA PRO A 28 -1.85 13.50 -2.91
C PRO A 28 -0.41 13.01 -3.01
N ALA A 29 0.04 12.32 -1.96
CA ALA A 29 1.37 11.71 -1.96
C ALA A 29 1.43 10.50 -2.92
N SER A 30 0.33 9.75 -3.02
CA SER A 30 0.31 8.42 -3.65
C SER A 30 1.41 7.52 -3.09
N GLY A 31 2.01 6.65 -3.90
CA GLY A 31 2.93 5.64 -3.44
C GLY A 31 2.23 4.32 -3.12
N PRO A 32 2.98 3.31 -2.66
CA PRO A 32 2.44 2.03 -2.26
C PRO A 32 1.45 2.19 -1.10
N ALA A 33 0.35 1.46 -1.13
CA ALA A 33 -0.55 1.40 0.03
C ALA A 33 -0.01 0.52 1.17
N ASP A 34 0.91 -0.41 0.87
CA ASP A 34 1.74 -1.13 1.82
C ASP A 34 3.22 -0.97 1.42
N GLU A 35 3.82 0.09 1.94
CA GLU A 35 5.22 0.46 1.67
C GLU A 35 6.24 -0.57 2.17
N LEU A 36 5.90 -1.33 3.23
CA LEU A 36 6.78 -2.35 3.80
C LEU A 36 6.90 -3.53 2.84
N SER A 37 5.79 -4.03 2.30
CA SER A 37 5.84 -5.09 1.30
C SER A 37 6.61 -4.66 0.06
N MET A 38 6.37 -3.45 -0.45
CA MET A 38 7.12 -2.93 -1.60
C MET A 38 8.63 -2.91 -1.34
N ALA A 39 9.05 -2.42 -0.17
CA ALA A 39 10.45 -2.39 0.22
C ALA A 39 11.07 -3.79 0.31
N LEU A 40 10.33 -4.77 0.86
CA LEU A 40 10.79 -6.16 0.90
C LEU A 40 10.97 -6.73 -0.52
N ALA A 41 10.05 -6.47 -1.46
CA ALA A 41 10.20 -6.94 -2.84
C ALA A 41 11.44 -6.32 -3.50
N ASN A 42 11.63 -5.01 -3.35
CA ASN A 42 12.79 -4.31 -3.89
C ASN A 42 14.10 -4.84 -3.33
N ARG A 43 14.15 -5.11 -2.01
CA ARG A 43 15.34 -5.65 -1.34
C ARG A 43 15.80 -7.00 -1.90
N LEU A 44 14.85 -7.85 -2.31
CA LEU A 44 15.10 -9.18 -2.85
C LEU A 44 15.70 -9.16 -4.27
N VAL A 45 15.58 -8.05 -4.99
CA VAL A 45 16.16 -7.89 -6.34
C VAL A 45 17.30 -6.86 -6.36
N GLY A 46 17.79 -6.45 -5.19
CA GLY A 46 18.92 -5.52 -5.05
C GLY A 46 18.57 -4.04 -5.21
N ASN A 47 17.29 -3.69 -5.30
CA ASN A 47 16.87 -2.29 -5.47
C ASN A 47 16.82 -1.53 -4.13
N PRO A 48 16.92 -0.19 -4.17
CA PRO A 48 16.49 0.67 -3.06
C PRO A 48 15.03 0.37 -2.65
N SER A 49 14.72 0.49 -1.36
CA SER A 49 13.40 0.17 -0.79
C SER A 49 12.25 0.89 -1.50
N SER A 50 12.49 2.11 -1.98
CA SER A 50 11.50 2.96 -2.65
C SER A 50 11.51 2.91 -4.17
N ALA A 51 12.28 2.01 -4.80
CA ALA A 51 12.32 1.87 -6.25
C ALA A 51 10.94 1.52 -6.81
N CYS A 52 10.68 1.94 -8.05
CA CYS A 52 9.38 1.74 -8.67
C CYS A 52 9.09 0.25 -8.87
N ALA A 53 8.01 -0.21 -8.27
CA ALA A 53 7.52 -1.57 -8.28
C ALA A 53 6.06 -1.60 -8.78
N LEU A 54 5.58 -2.79 -9.09
CA LEU A 54 4.20 -2.99 -9.51
C LEU A 54 3.34 -3.33 -8.29
N GLU A 55 2.39 -2.46 -7.94
CA GLU A 55 1.35 -2.74 -6.94
C GLU A 55 0.18 -3.47 -7.61
N LEU A 56 -0.13 -4.66 -7.11
CA LEU A 56 -1.17 -5.55 -7.63
C LEU A 56 -2.29 -5.70 -6.59
N SER A 57 -3.53 -5.42 -6.99
CA SER A 57 -4.70 -5.63 -6.14
C SER A 57 -5.32 -7.00 -6.40
N PHE A 58 -5.44 -7.83 -5.35
CA PHE A 58 -6.04 -9.17 -5.36
C PHE A 58 -5.40 -10.22 -6.30
N GLY A 59 -4.32 -9.89 -6.99
CA GLY A 59 -3.63 -10.79 -7.92
C GLY A 59 -4.35 -10.93 -9.28
N LEU A 60 -4.39 -12.14 -9.83
CA LEU A 60 -4.97 -12.45 -11.16
C LEU A 60 -4.23 -11.76 -12.34
N VAL A 61 -2.91 -11.66 -12.22
CA VAL A 61 -2.04 -10.94 -13.15
C VAL A 61 -1.18 -11.92 -13.94
N SER A 62 -0.85 -11.59 -15.18
CA SER A 62 0.11 -12.34 -15.98
C SER A 62 0.94 -11.38 -16.84
N LEU A 63 2.26 -11.55 -16.79
CA LEU A 63 3.24 -10.72 -17.48
C LEU A 63 4.25 -11.62 -18.20
N GLU A 64 4.67 -11.20 -19.39
CA GLU A 64 5.72 -11.86 -20.18
C GLU A 64 6.97 -10.99 -20.19
N ALA A 65 8.13 -11.56 -19.84
CA ALA A 65 9.41 -10.86 -19.89
C ALA A 65 10.02 -10.96 -21.30
N ASP A 66 10.65 -9.88 -21.78
CA ASP A 66 11.37 -9.91 -23.06
C ASP A 66 12.84 -10.34 -22.94
N ALA A 67 13.37 -10.39 -21.73
CA ALA A 67 14.76 -10.67 -21.43
C ALA A 67 14.93 -11.21 -20.00
N ASP A 68 16.08 -11.84 -19.76
CA ASP A 68 16.44 -12.43 -18.48
C ASP A 68 16.58 -11.37 -17.39
N CYS A 69 15.93 -11.56 -16.25
CA CYS A 69 16.07 -10.68 -15.09
C CYS A 69 15.67 -11.35 -13.78
N ALA A 70 16.08 -10.73 -12.66
CA ALA A 70 15.61 -11.10 -11.33
C ALA A 70 14.31 -10.37 -11.01
N ILE A 71 13.34 -11.09 -10.45
CA ILE A 71 12.05 -10.59 -9.97
C ILE A 71 11.79 -11.09 -8.54
N ALA A 72 10.91 -10.42 -7.80
CA ALA A 72 10.47 -10.88 -6.48
C ALA A 72 9.04 -10.44 -6.18
N PHE A 73 8.34 -11.24 -5.38
CA PHE A 73 6.98 -10.98 -4.93
C PHE A 73 6.88 -10.99 -3.41
N THR A 74 6.16 -10.02 -2.85
CA THR A 74 5.87 -9.88 -1.41
C THR A 74 4.48 -9.29 -1.21
N GLY A 75 3.97 -9.31 0.02
CA GLY A 75 2.63 -8.81 0.34
C GLY A 75 1.62 -9.93 0.44
N ALA A 76 0.37 -9.64 0.07
CA ALA A 76 -0.74 -10.59 0.16
C ALA A 76 -0.37 -11.97 -0.43
N PRO A 77 -0.57 -13.07 0.32
CA PRO A 77 -0.16 -14.40 -0.11
C PRO A 77 -0.96 -14.86 -1.32
N VAL A 78 -0.23 -15.32 -2.33
CA VAL A 78 -0.75 -15.83 -3.60
C VAL A 78 0.10 -17.01 -4.06
N GLU A 79 -0.47 -17.84 -4.93
CA GLU A 79 0.34 -18.75 -5.75
C GLU A 79 0.99 -17.96 -6.90
N ILE A 80 2.30 -18.15 -7.09
CA ILE A 80 3.05 -17.63 -8.24
C ILE A 80 3.46 -18.81 -9.10
N GLU A 81 3.19 -18.71 -10.39
CA GLU A 81 3.64 -19.67 -11.39
C GLU A 81 4.60 -18.98 -12.35
N LEU A 82 5.78 -19.55 -12.54
CA LEU A 82 6.83 -19.06 -13.42
C LEU A 82 7.14 -20.14 -14.45
N ALA A 83 6.93 -19.84 -15.74
CA ALA A 83 7.08 -20.81 -16.82
C ALA A 83 6.30 -22.14 -16.61
N GLY A 84 5.22 -22.10 -15.82
CA GLY A 84 4.38 -23.26 -15.50
C GLY A 84 4.71 -23.95 -14.16
N ASP A 85 5.82 -23.59 -13.51
CA ASP A 85 6.22 -24.14 -12.22
C ASP A 85 5.81 -23.23 -11.07
N LYS A 86 5.30 -23.82 -9.97
CA LYS A 86 4.97 -23.08 -8.75
C LYS A 86 6.25 -22.65 -8.03
N VAL A 87 6.36 -21.36 -7.76
CA VAL A 87 7.51 -20.76 -7.07
C VAL A 87 7.07 -20.02 -5.81
N PRO A 88 7.89 -19.98 -4.75
CA PRO A 88 7.51 -19.30 -3.52
C PRO A 88 7.71 -17.78 -3.62
N MET A 89 6.89 -17.04 -2.89
CA MET A 89 7.09 -15.61 -2.65
C MET A 89 8.29 -15.38 -1.69
N HIS A 90 8.61 -14.11 -1.42
CA HIS A 90 9.60 -13.70 -0.42
C HIS A 90 11.06 -14.11 -0.68
N ARG A 91 11.40 -14.45 -1.93
CA ARG A 91 12.77 -14.70 -2.39
C ARG A 91 13.06 -14.08 -3.75
N THR A 92 14.33 -13.98 -4.10
CA THR A 92 14.77 -13.72 -5.47
C THR A 92 14.36 -14.87 -6.38
N LEU A 93 13.73 -14.54 -7.51
CA LEU A 93 13.35 -15.45 -8.58
C LEU A 93 14.00 -14.95 -9.88
N TYR A 94 14.27 -15.87 -10.82
CA TYR A 94 14.83 -15.52 -12.13
C TYR A 94 13.87 -15.93 -13.22
N ILE A 95 13.52 -14.98 -14.07
CA ILE A 95 12.70 -15.19 -15.26
C ILE A 95 13.56 -15.02 -16.50
N HIS A 96 13.41 -15.90 -17.48
CA HIS A 96 14.10 -15.81 -18.78
C HIS A 96 13.26 -15.05 -19.82
N GLY A 97 13.93 -14.50 -20.82
CA GLY A 97 13.26 -13.86 -21.95
C GLY A 97 12.30 -14.81 -22.67
N GLY A 98 11.07 -14.35 -22.90
CA GLY A 98 9.97 -15.11 -23.47
C GLY A 98 9.14 -15.90 -22.45
N GLU A 99 9.57 -15.98 -21.19
CA GLU A 99 8.80 -16.65 -20.14
C GLU A 99 7.67 -15.76 -19.61
N THR A 100 6.65 -16.41 -19.07
CA THR A 100 5.50 -15.77 -18.44
C THR A 100 5.51 -16.06 -16.94
N VAL A 101 5.28 -15.02 -16.15
CA VAL A 101 4.91 -15.12 -14.74
C VAL A 101 3.42 -14.89 -14.58
N SER A 102 2.76 -15.76 -13.81
CA SER A 102 1.34 -15.70 -13.50
C SER A 102 1.12 -15.65 -11.99
N VAL A 103 0.18 -14.81 -11.59
CA VAL A 103 -0.16 -14.52 -10.20
C VAL A 103 -1.59 -14.96 -9.94
N GLY A 104 -1.77 -15.88 -8.99
CA GLY A 104 -3.08 -16.35 -8.54
C GLY A 104 -3.90 -15.30 -7.82
N ALA A 105 -5.05 -15.70 -7.27
CA ALA A 105 -5.87 -14.83 -6.43
C ALA A 105 -5.35 -14.80 -5.00
N ALA A 106 -5.39 -13.63 -4.35
CA ALA A 106 -5.02 -13.51 -2.95
C ALA A 106 -6.10 -14.03 -2.00
N GLU A 107 -5.75 -14.95 -1.10
CA GLU A 107 -6.69 -15.50 -0.11
C GLU A 107 -6.89 -14.56 1.10
N ALA A 108 -5.83 -13.86 1.52
CA ALA A 108 -5.85 -12.83 2.56
C ALA A 108 -5.03 -11.60 2.11
N GLY A 109 -5.18 -10.45 2.78
CA GLY A 109 -4.56 -9.19 2.36
C GLY A 109 -5.17 -8.63 1.07
N ALA A 110 -4.87 -7.41 0.67
CA ALA A 110 -5.45 -6.79 -0.53
C ALA A 110 -4.42 -6.55 -1.63
N ARG A 111 -3.15 -6.35 -1.26
CA ARG A 111 -2.10 -5.91 -2.18
C ARG A 111 -0.85 -6.75 -2.07
N LEU A 112 -0.26 -7.01 -3.22
CA LEU A 112 1.07 -7.59 -3.33
C LEU A 112 1.90 -6.75 -4.29
N TYR A 113 3.21 -6.90 -4.19
CA TYR A 113 4.18 -6.11 -4.95
C TYR A 113 5.07 -7.03 -5.75
N MET A 114 5.28 -6.69 -7.02
CA MET A 114 6.31 -7.27 -7.85
C MET A 114 7.41 -6.24 -8.06
N ALA A 115 8.63 -6.58 -7.67
CA ALA A 115 9.83 -5.83 -8.03
C ALA A 115 10.61 -6.57 -9.11
N VAL A 116 11.35 -5.80 -9.90
CA VAL A 116 12.32 -6.30 -10.89
C VAL A 116 13.66 -5.62 -10.64
N SER A 117 14.75 -6.36 -10.78
CA SER A 117 16.12 -5.82 -10.79
C SER A 117 16.23 -4.60 -11.71
N GLY A 118 16.78 -3.50 -11.18
CA GLY A 118 16.86 -2.20 -11.88
C GLY A 118 15.60 -1.33 -11.77
N GLY A 119 14.49 -1.89 -11.27
CA GLY A 119 13.21 -1.19 -11.09
C GLY A 119 12.44 -0.95 -12.39
N PHE A 120 11.13 -0.66 -12.27
CA PHE A 120 10.34 -0.24 -13.42
C PHE A 120 10.61 1.24 -13.76
N LEU A 121 10.62 1.55 -15.06
CA LEU A 121 10.60 2.92 -15.55
C LEU A 121 9.16 3.40 -15.69
N ALA A 122 8.90 4.60 -15.22
CA ALA A 122 7.58 5.21 -15.18
C ALA A 122 7.67 6.72 -15.36
N ASP A 123 6.57 7.32 -15.81
CA ASP A 123 6.41 8.76 -15.93
C ASP A 123 6.53 9.39 -14.53
N ASP A 124 7.46 10.33 -14.37
CA ASP A 124 7.58 11.15 -13.17
C ASP A 124 6.53 12.27 -13.17
N PHE A 125 5.92 12.50 -12.02
CA PHE A 125 5.13 13.71 -11.79
C PHE A 125 5.41 14.26 -10.39
N LEU A 126 6.03 15.44 -10.35
CA LEU A 126 6.42 16.15 -9.13
C LEU A 126 7.37 15.32 -8.23
N GLY A 127 8.39 14.69 -8.84
CA GLY A 127 9.45 13.97 -8.11
C GLY A 127 9.01 12.61 -7.57
N SER A 128 8.01 11.99 -8.20
CA SER A 128 7.60 10.61 -7.94
C SER A 128 7.06 9.97 -9.20
N ALA A 129 7.46 8.72 -9.42
CA ALA A 129 6.94 7.86 -10.47
C ALA A 129 5.63 7.12 -10.09
N SER A 130 5.07 7.38 -8.90
CA SER A 130 3.85 6.72 -8.42
C SER A 130 2.61 7.10 -9.21
N THR A 131 1.77 6.15 -9.61
CA THR A 131 0.46 6.47 -10.21
C THR A 131 -0.48 7.10 -9.19
N CYS A 132 -0.99 8.29 -9.49
CA CYS A 132 -2.11 8.93 -8.80
C CYS A 132 -3.37 8.77 -9.65
N LEU A 133 -4.21 7.78 -9.34
CA LEU A 133 -5.40 7.49 -10.14
C LEU A 133 -6.41 8.65 -10.17
N PRO A 134 -6.72 9.34 -9.05
CA PRO A 134 -7.70 10.44 -9.08
C PRO A 134 -7.27 11.62 -9.96
N ALA A 135 -5.97 11.90 -10.03
CA ALA A 135 -5.41 13.01 -10.81
C ALA A 135 -4.94 12.59 -12.21
N MET A 136 -4.92 11.28 -12.52
CA MET A 136 -4.43 10.71 -13.77
C MET A 136 -2.99 11.11 -14.11
N VAL A 137 -2.07 11.02 -13.14
CA VAL A 137 -0.65 11.41 -13.29
C VAL A 137 0.31 10.35 -12.76
N GLY A 138 1.53 10.33 -13.31
CA GLY A 138 2.61 9.41 -12.92
C GLY A 138 2.40 7.96 -13.36
N GLY A 139 3.42 7.12 -13.15
CA GLY A 139 3.36 5.69 -13.49
C GLY A 139 3.33 5.47 -15.00
N LEU A 140 2.38 4.67 -15.49
CA LEU A 140 2.17 4.52 -16.93
C LEU A 140 0.95 5.32 -17.37
N LYS A 141 1.17 6.50 -17.96
CA LYS A 141 0.09 7.36 -18.49
C LYS A 141 -0.98 7.72 -17.45
N GLY A 142 -0.62 7.77 -16.16
CA GLY A 142 -1.52 8.17 -15.08
C GLY A 142 -2.66 7.20 -14.78
N ARG A 143 -2.60 5.95 -15.24
CA ARG A 143 -3.73 5.01 -15.12
C ARG A 143 -3.28 3.62 -14.65
N ALA A 144 -4.27 2.82 -14.26
CA ALA A 144 -4.08 1.38 -14.09
C ALA A 144 -3.65 0.74 -15.43
N LEU A 145 -2.86 -0.32 -15.32
CA LEU A 145 -2.38 -1.09 -16.45
C LEU A 145 -3.52 -1.79 -17.19
N ARG A 146 -3.30 -2.04 -18.48
CA ARG A 146 -4.22 -2.73 -19.38
C ARG A 146 -3.47 -3.84 -20.11
N ALA A 147 -4.21 -4.85 -20.57
CA ALA A 147 -3.64 -5.87 -21.45
C ALA A 147 -3.02 -5.21 -22.69
N GLY A 148 -1.82 -5.65 -23.06
CA GLY A 148 -1.02 -5.10 -24.16
C GLY A 148 -0.13 -3.91 -23.80
N ASP A 149 -0.19 -3.39 -22.58
CA ASP A 149 0.81 -2.42 -22.12
C ASP A 149 2.20 -3.07 -22.03
N THR A 150 3.23 -2.26 -22.26
CA THR A 150 4.64 -2.66 -22.09
C THR A 150 5.27 -1.81 -21.00
N LEU A 151 5.87 -2.47 -20.01
CA LEU A 151 6.53 -1.86 -18.86
C LEU A 151 8.04 -1.93 -19.08
N SER A 152 8.72 -0.80 -19.29
CA SER A 152 10.18 -0.79 -19.39
C SER A 152 10.82 -0.87 -18.01
N THR A 153 12.03 -1.41 -17.94
CA THR A 153 12.82 -1.49 -16.70
C THR A 153 14.13 -0.75 -16.82
N GLY A 154 14.73 -0.40 -15.69
CA GLY A 154 16.11 0.05 -15.62
C GLY A 154 17.11 -1.04 -16.03
N GLU A 155 18.39 -0.70 -15.99
CA GLU A 155 19.46 -1.68 -16.18
C GLU A 155 19.45 -2.68 -15.02
N SER A 156 19.43 -3.96 -15.36
CA SER A 156 19.48 -5.04 -14.38
C SER A 156 20.93 -5.32 -14.03
N GLU A 157 21.21 -5.33 -12.73
CA GLU A 157 22.45 -5.89 -12.20
C GLU A 157 22.18 -7.31 -11.69
N PRO A 158 23.19 -8.20 -11.71
CA PRO A 158 23.07 -9.51 -11.09
C PRO A 158 22.62 -9.37 -9.64
N SER A 159 21.45 -9.95 -9.32
CA SER A 159 20.97 -10.02 -7.95
C SER A 159 21.58 -11.22 -7.25
N ALA A 160 21.86 -11.10 -5.96
CA ALA A 160 22.14 -12.26 -5.12
C ALA A 160 20.86 -13.06 -4.89
N ASP A 161 21.00 -14.35 -4.59
CA ASP A 161 19.90 -15.19 -4.10
C ASP A 161 19.60 -14.82 -2.64
N VAL A 162 18.56 -14.01 -2.47
CA VAL A 162 18.15 -13.49 -1.16
C VAL A 162 16.76 -14.00 -0.82
N GLU A 163 16.51 -14.26 0.46
CA GLU A 163 15.20 -14.58 1.01
C GLU A 163 14.87 -13.64 2.16
N THR A 164 13.60 -13.30 2.32
CA THR A 164 13.13 -12.48 3.45
C THR A 164 13.30 -13.29 4.74
N PRO A 165 13.99 -12.78 5.77
CA PRO A 165 14.08 -13.46 7.06
C PRO A 165 12.69 -13.81 7.60
N ALA A 166 12.49 -15.04 8.08
CA ALA A 166 11.16 -15.54 8.47
C ALA A 166 10.45 -14.65 9.51
N ASN A 167 11.20 -14.03 10.43
CA ASN A 167 10.67 -13.09 11.42
C ASN A 167 10.21 -11.75 10.83
N MET A 168 10.58 -11.43 9.59
CA MET A 168 10.16 -10.23 8.86
C MET A 168 8.97 -10.49 7.92
N HIS A 169 8.47 -11.73 7.86
CA HIS A 169 7.25 -12.04 7.11
C HIS A 169 6.06 -11.39 7.81
N GLN A 170 5.25 -10.66 7.04
CA GLN A 170 4.01 -10.09 7.54
C GLN A 170 2.96 -11.19 7.73
N ALA A 171 2.20 -11.14 8.82
CA ALA A 171 1.06 -12.01 9.00
C ALA A 171 -0.16 -11.40 8.29
N PHE A 172 -0.72 -12.11 7.31
CA PHE A 172 -1.94 -11.72 6.63
C PHE A 172 -3.13 -12.46 7.21
N THR A 173 -4.12 -11.71 7.67
CA THR A 173 -5.34 -12.25 8.30
C THR A 173 -6.57 -11.50 7.77
N HIS A 174 -7.75 -11.85 8.28
CA HIS A 174 -9.00 -11.11 8.05
C HIS A 174 -9.38 -10.20 9.23
N ALA A 175 -8.40 -9.84 10.08
CA ALA A 175 -8.60 -9.02 11.25
C ALA A 175 -7.40 -8.12 11.53
N PHE A 176 -7.61 -6.81 11.51
CA PHE A 176 -6.56 -5.81 11.66
C PHE A 176 -6.74 -5.02 12.94
N ALA A 177 -5.72 -5.05 13.80
CA ALA A 177 -5.63 -4.18 14.96
C ALA A 177 -4.75 -2.97 14.60
N LEU A 178 -5.36 -1.80 14.50
CA LEU A 178 -4.72 -0.56 14.06
C LEU A 178 -4.49 0.36 15.25
N ARG A 179 -3.23 0.61 15.60
CA ARG A 179 -2.92 1.62 16.63
C ARG A 179 -3.24 3.01 16.09
N CYS A 180 -3.95 3.79 16.89
CA CYS A 180 -4.37 5.14 16.56
C CYS A 180 -4.21 6.10 17.74
N VAL A 181 -3.96 7.36 17.42
CA VAL A 181 -4.03 8.48 18.36
C VAL A 181 -5.33 9.26 18.14
N ASP A 182 -5.71 10.06 19.13
CA ASP A 182 -6.84 10.99 18.99
C ASP A 182 -6.56 11.96 17.83
N GLY A 183 -7.54 12.11 16.94
CA GLY A 183 -7.50 13.11 15.88
C GLY A 183 -7.80 14.52 16.43
N PRO A 184 -7.66 15.57 15.60
CA PRO A 184 -7.93 16.94 16.01
C PRO A 184 -9.39 17.24 16.36
N ASP A 185 -10.31 16.34 16.01
CA ASP A 185 -11.75 16.45 16.29
C ASP A 185 -12.25 15.30 17.20
N ALA A 186 -11.35 14.65 17.94
CA ALA A 186 -11.69 13.49 18.77
C ALA A 186 -12.73 13.81 19.86
N GLU A 187 -12.76 15.05 20.34
CA GLU A 187 -13.74 15.55 21.32
C GLU A 187 -15.17 15.56 20.78
N LEU A 188 -15.37 15.50 19.46
CA LEU A 188 -16.70 15.47 18.86
C LEU A 188 -17.39 14.11 19.03
N ILE A 189 -16.63 13.05 19.31
CA ILE A 189 -17.18 11.72 19.63
C ILE A 189 -16.91 11.38 21.09
N SER A 190 -17.97 11.05 21.82
CA SER A 190 -17.87 10.50 23.17
C SER A 190 -18.31 9.04 23.18
N GLY A 191 -17.48 8.13 23.69
CA GLY A 191 -17.87 6.73 23.91
C GLY A 191 -17.45 5.75 22.80
N TRP A 192 -16.43 6.07 22.01
CA TRP A 192 -15.78 5.03 21.19
C TRP A 192 -14.85 4.22 22.11
N GLU A 193 -14.85 2.90 21.97
CA GLU A 193 -14.08 2.00 22.82
C GLU A 193 -12.91 1.37 22.05
N SER A 194 -11.71 1.47 22.61
CA SER A 194 -10.53 0.82 22.07
C SER A 194 -10.74 -0.70 22.02
N GLY A 195 -10.46 -1.30 20.87
CA GLY A 195 -10.64 -2.74 20.64
C GLY A 195 -12.04 -3.15 20.20
N GLN A 196 -12.98 -2.22 20.02
CA GLN A 196 -14.28 -2.51 19.42
C GLN A 196 -14.12 -3.01 17.96
N ASP A 197 -14.94 -3.98 17.58
CA ASP A 197 -15.00 -4.54 16.23
C ASP A 197 -15.76 -3.60 15.26
N TYR A 198 -15.12 -3.33 14.13
CA TYR A 198 -15.70 -2.71 12.94
C TYR A 198 -15.46 -3.60 11.72
N ALA A 199 -16.09 -3.27 10.59
CA ALA A 199 -15.96 -4.01 9.35
C ALA A 199 -15.64 -3.10 8.17
N ALA A 200 -14.65 -3.46 7.36
CA ALA A 200 -14.39 -2.79 6.09
C ALA A 200 -15.51 -3.10 5.08
N THR A 201 -16.07 -2.08 4.43
CA THR A 201 -17.13 -2.27 3.43
C THR A 201 -16.56 -2.46 2.02
N ARG A 202 -17.43 -2.66 1.03
CA ARG A 202 -17.04 -2.70 -0.39
C ARG A 202 -16.67 -1.32 -0.96
N ARG A 203 -16.95 -0.24 -0.24
CA ARG A 203 -16.54 1.11 -0.61
C ARG A 203 -15.09 1.33 -0.16
N ALA A 204 -14.18 0.74 -0.93
CA ALA A 204 -12.76 0.65 -0.63
C ALA A 204 -11.93 0.83 -1.91
N ASP A 205 -11.03 1.80 -1.91
CA ASP A 205 -10.06 2.03 -2.99
C ASP A 205 -8.76 2.63 -2.42
N ARG A 206 -7.89 3.18 -3.29
CA ARG A 206 -6.65 3.86 -2.88
C ARG A 206 -6.87 5.25 -2.26
N THR A 207 -8.07 5.80 -2.34
CA THR A 207 -8.48 7.07 -1.71
C THR A 207 -8.89 6.83 -0.26
N GLY A 208 -9.68 5.79 -0.01
CA GLY A 208 -10.11 5.44 1.34
C GLY A 208 -10.91 4.15 1.44
N ILE A 209 -11.11 3.70 2.68
CA ILE A 209 -11.93 2.52 3.02
C ILE A 209 -13.03 2.98 3.98
N GLU A 210 -14.29 2.71 3.62
CA GLU A 210 -15.41 2.87 4.54
C GLU A 210 -15.39 1.76 5.60
N ILE A 211 -15.56 2.16 6.86
CA ILE A 211 -15.55 1.29 8.03
C ILE A 211 -16.94 1.36 8.68
N ALA A 212 -17.71 0.29 8.50
CA ALA A 212 -19.03 0.12 9.10
C ALA A 212 -18.90 -0.39 10.54
N GLY A 213 -19.82 0.05 11.40
CA GLY A 213 -19.94 -0.40 12.77
C GLY A 213 -20.65 0.64 13.64
N SER A 214 -20.72 0.38 14.94
CA SER A 214 -21.37 1.25 15.91
C SER A 214 -20.44 2.40 16.32
N TRP A 215 -20.22 3.35 15.41
CA TRP A 215 -19.52 4.59 15.72
C TRP A 215 -20.38 5.47 16.64
N PRO A 216 -19.79 6.14 17.64
CA PRO A 216 -20.53 7.10 18.43
C PRO A 216 -21.06 8.25 17.57
N PRO A 217 -22.24 8.80 17.89
CA PRO A 217 -22.76 9.95 17.19
C PRO A 217 -21.85 11.18 17.40
N LEU A 218 -21.73 12.00 16.37
CA LEU A 218 -21.07 13.30 16.47
C LEU A 218 -21.92 14.23 17.36
N SER A 219 -21.33 14.78 18.41
CA SER A 219 -21.97 15.76 19.29
C SER A 219 -22.34 17.07 18.56
N ASN A 220 -21.63 17.40 17.49
CA ASN A 220 -21.97 18.46 16.54
C ASN A 220 -21.71 17.98 15.11
N ALA A 221 -22.78 17.83 14.33
CA ALA A 221 -22.74 17.35 12.94
C ALA A 221 -22.63 18.50 11.90
N GLY A 222 -22.34 19.72 12.34
CA GLY A 222 -22.20 20.88 11.45
C GLY A 222 -21.05 20.72 10.43
N LEU A 223 -21.23 21.28 9.24
CA LEU A 223 -20.19 21.33 8.20
C LEU A 223 -18.97 22.11 8.74
N LYS A 224 -17.83 21.43 8.90
CA LYS A 224 -16.57 22.04 9.31
C LYS A 224 -15.88 22.70 8.11
N PRO A 225 -15.18 23.84 8.30
CA PRO A 225 -14.23 24.32 7.31
C PRO A 225 -13.25 23.22 6.91
N SER A 226 -12.89 23.17 5.62
CA SER A 226 -11.93 22.17 5.14
C SER A 226 -10.59 22.35 5.84
N ALA A 227 -10.05 21.25 6.38
CA ALA A 227 -8.77 21.22 7.08
C ALA A 227 -7.81 20.20 6.43
N PRO A 228 -6.49 20.34 6.61
CA PRO A 228 -5.53 19.37 6.11
C PRO A 228 -5.78 17.97 6.67
N VAL A 229 -5.71 16.96 5.82
CA VAL A 229 -5.82 15.54 6.18
C VAL A 229 -4.66 14.75 5.59
N PHE A 230 -4.40 13.57 6.16
CA PHE A 230 -3.28 12.71 5.79
C PHE A 230 -3.73 11.25 5.74
N PRO A 231 -3.02 10.37 5.00
CA PRO A 231 -3.28 8.94 5.07
C PRO A 231 -3.30 8.41 6.51
N GLY A 232 -4.22 7.49 6.78
CA GLY A 232 -4.52 6.98 8.11
C GLY A 232 -5.47 7.84 8.93
N ALA A 233 -5.88 9.03 8.47
CA ALA A 233 -6.95 9.77 9.14
C ALA A 233 -8.27 8.97 9.06
N VAL A 234 -8.99 8.90 10.18
CA VAL A 234 -10.32 8.33 10.30
C VAL A 234 -11.31 9.47 10.39
N GLN A 235 -12.12 9.64 9.35
CA GLN A 235 -13.11 10.70 9.25
C GLN A 235 -14.53 10.16 9.42
N LEU A 236 -15.36 10.82 10.21
CA LEU A 236 -16.79 10.48 10.32
C LEU A 236 -17.63 11.44 9.50
N THR A 237 -18.52 10.90 8.68
CA THR A 237 -19.52 11.68 7.97
C THR A 237 -20.68 12.07 8.91
N PRO A 238 -21.47 13.10 8.58
CA PRO A 238 -22.71 13.43 9.32
C PRO A 238 -23.72 12.28 9.38
N SER A 239 -23.63 11.32 8.45
CA SER A 239 -24.48 10.11 8.43
C SER A 239 -23.97 8.99 9.34
N GLY A 240 -22.85 9.18 10.04
CA GLY A 240 -22.28 8.21 10.97
C GLY A 240 -21.36 7.16 10.33
N ASN A 241 -20.99 7.31 9.05
CA ASN A 241 -20.05 6.40 8.39
C ASN A 241 -18.62 6.87 8.63
N ALA A 242 -17.71 5.96 8.95
CA ALA A 242 -16.29 6.28 9.06
C ALA A 242 -15.53 5.92 7.78
N PHE A 243 -14.51 6.71 7.46
CA PHE A 243 -13.59 6.47 6.35
C PHE A 243 -12.15 6.54 6.85
N ILE A 244 -11.36 5.50 6.59
CA ILE A 244 -9.91 5.57 6.72
C ILE A 244 -9.34 6.09 5.40
N LEU A 245 -8.53 7.16 5.44
CA LEU A 245 -7.89 7.72 4.25
C LEU A 245 -6.64 6.92 3.84
N LEU A 246 -6.47 6.69 2.54
CA LEU A 246 -5.37 5.94 1.93
C LEU A 246 -4.44 6.86 1.09
N PRO A 247 -3.37 6.36 0.43
CA PRO A 247 -2.34 7.22 -0.18
C PRO A 247 -2.82 8.22 -1.24
N ASP A 248 -3.90 7.90 -1.96
CA ASP A 248 -4.49 8.77 -2.99
C ASP A 248 -5.59 9.68 -2.42
N SER A 249 -5.79 9.71 -1.10
CA SER A 249 -6.74 10.60 -0.43
C SER A 249 -6.51 12.07 -0.74
N GLN A 250 -7.60 12.83 -0.72
CA GLN A 250 -7.62 14.28 -0.76
C GLN A 250 -6.66 14.88 0.27
N THR A 251 -6.14 16.08 -0.01
CA THR A 251 -5.21 16.77 0.90
C THR A 251 -5.93 17.59 1.96
N THR A 252 -7.18 17.95 1.70
CA THR A 252 -8.06 18.66 2.64
C THR A 252 -9.43 18.01 2.69
N GLY A 253 -10.07 17.98 3.86
CA GLY A 253 -11.43 17.46 4.03
C GLY A 253 -12.24 18.24 5.07
N GLY A 254 -13.56 18.25 4.92
CA GLY A 254 -14.51 18.94 5.82
C GLY A 254 -15.21 18.02 6.82
N TYR A 255 -14.88 16.72 6.84
CA TYR A 255 -15.43 15.78 7.81
C TYR A 255 -14.57 15.74 9.09
N PRO A 256 -15.19 15.63 10.28
CA PRO A 256 -14.50 15.43 11.55
C PRO A 256 -13.44 14.33 11.47
N HIS A 257 -12.19 14.68 11.78
CA HIS A 257 -11.08 13.75 11.87
C HIS A 257 -10.90 13.33 13.33
N VAL A 258 -11.45 12.17 13.66
CA VAL A 258 -11.60 11.73 15.06
C VAL A 258 -10.44 10.85 15.55
N LEU A 259 -9.79 10.12 14.65
CA LEU A 259 -8.64 9.26 14.96
C LEU A 259 -7.60 9.32 13.85
N GLN A 260 -6.33 9.18 14.20
CA GLN A 260 -5.23 9.06 13.25
C GLN A 260 -4.51 7.73 13.46
N VAL A 261 -4.59 6.83 12.47
CA VAL A 261 -3.78 5.60 12.45
C VAL A 261 -2.30 5.98 12.43
N THR A 262 -1.55 5.37 13.34
CA THR A 262 -0.13 5.65 13.54
C THR A 262 0.69 5.23 12.32
N ARG A 263 1.81 5.93 12.07
CA ARG A 263 2.73 5.59 10.96
C ARG A 263 3.22 4.15 11.02
N ALA A 264 3.45 3.62 12.22
CA ALA A 264 3.87 2.23 12.41
C ALA A 264 2.91 1.21 11.76
N ASP A 265 1.62 1.54 11.67
CA ASP A 265 0.55 0.65 11.19
C ASP A 265 -0.04 1.05 9.82
N ARG A 266 0.38 2.18 9.23
CA ARG A 266 -0.20 2.65 7.94
C ARG A 266 -0.08 1.65 6.80
N HIS A 267 1.05 0.96 6.69
CA HIS A 267 1.24 -0.13 5.74
C HIS A 267 0.15 -1.23 5.81
N LEU A 268 -0.46 -1.48 6.98
CA LEU A 268 -1.56 -2.46 7.12
C LEU A 268 -2.83 -2.01 6.40
N LEU A 269 -3.03 -0.70 6.24
CA LEU A 269 -4.21 -0.15 5.56
C LEU A 269 -4.27 -0.60 4.10
N GLY A 270 -3.11 -0.79 3.47
CA GLY A 270 -3.00 -1.35 2.12
C GLY A 270 -3.46 -2.81 2.02
N GLN A 271 -3.62 -3.52 3.12
CA GLN A 271 -3.98 -4.94 3.16
C GLN A 271 -5.43 -5.22 3.56
N ILE A 272 -6.15 -4.21 4.07
CA ILE A 272 -7.55 -4.35 4.43
C ILE A 272 -8.39 -4.55 3.16
N ARG A 273 -9.18 -5.63 3.14
CA ARG A 273 -10.14 -5.95 2.08
C ARG A 273 -11.58 -5.84 2.59
N PRO A 274 -12.57 -5.67 1.68
CA PRO A 274 -13.98 -5.71 2.06
C PRO A 274 -14.34 -6.97 2.84
N GLY A 275 -15.02 -6.79 3.97
CA GLY A 275 -15.43 -7.86 4.89
C GLY A 275 -14.45 -8.13 6.02
N ASP A 276 -13.22 -7.61 5.98
CA ASP A 276 -12.28 -7.76 7.08
C ASP A 276 -12.76 -7.03 8.34
N ARG A 277 -12.42 -7.61 9.49
CA ARG A 277 -12.60 -6.95 10.78
C ARG A 277 -11.48 -5.95 11.03
N VAL A 278 -11.85 -4.81 11.59
CA VAL A 278 -10.91 -3.75 11.96
C VAL A 278 -11.22 -3.34 13.39
N HIS A 279 -10.18 -3.26 14.23
CA HIS A 279 -10.28 -2.72 15.58
C HIS A 279 -9.21 -1.64 15.72
N PHE A 280 -9.55 -0.57 16.41
CA PHE A 280 -8.61 0.51 16.67
C PHE A 280 -8.08 0.39 18.10
N LEU A 281 -6.78 0.57 18.28
CA LEU A 281 -6.10 0.50 19.58
C LEU A 281 -5.62 1.87 19.98
N LYS A 282 -6.10 2.39 21.11
CA LYS A 282 -5.73 3.72 21.58
C LYS A 282 -4.23 3.78 21.94
N ARG A 283 -3.58 4.84 21.47
CA ARG A 283 -2.21 5.25 21.82
C ARG A 283 -2.17 6.74 22.15
N THR A 284 -1.19 7.10 22.95
CA THR A 284 -0.70 8.49 23.07
C THR A 284 0.22 8.83 21.89
N PRO A 285 0.42 10.12 21.56
CA PRO A 285 1.40 10.55 20.56
C PRO A 285 2.83 10.03 20.85
N GLU A 286 3.23 10.00 22.11
CA GLU A 286 4.54 9.51 22.56
C GLU A 286 4.70 8.01 22.30
N GLU A 287 3.71 7.19 22.69
CA GLU A 287 3.72 5.75 22.41
C GLU A 287 3.74 5.47 20.90
N ALA A 288 3.00 6.25 20.11
CA ALA A 288 2.98 6.12 18.66
C ALA A 288 4.36 6.42 18.03
N ALA A 289 5.07 7.41 18.55
CA ALA A 289 6.43 7.71 18.13
C ALA A 289 7.41 6.60 18.52
N ASP A 290 7.28 6.04 19.72
CA ASP A 290 8.09 4.90 20.18
C ASP A 290 7.85 3.63 19.36
N ASP A 291 6.58 3.36 19.04
CA ASP A 291 6.18 2.26 18.18
C ASP A 291 6.82 2.35 16.79
N LEU A 292 6.81 3.55 16.19
CA LEU A 292 7.48 3.81 14.91
C LEU A 292 9.00 3.60 15.03
N ARG A 293 9.64 4.18 16.05
CA ARG A 293 11.09 4.04 16.27
C ARG A 293 11.51 2.58 16.41
N ARG A 294 10.78 1.80 17.21
CA ARG A 294 11.04 0.36 17.41
C ARG A 294 10.90 -0.41 16.11
N LYS A 295 9.85 -0.15 15.34
CA LYS A 295 9.63 -0.82 14.06
C LYS A 295 10.71 -0.47 13.03
N THR A 296 11.06 0.80 12.88
CA THR A 296 12.16 1.22 11.99
C THR A 296 13.48 0.59 12.41
N ALA A 297 13.78 0.53 13.71
CA ALA A 297 14.99 -0.13 14.21
C ALA A 297 15.00 -1.64 13.91
N TYR A 298 13.85 -2.32 14.01
CA TYR A 298 13.72 -3.74 13.70
C TYR A 298 14.09 -4.07 12.24
N PHE A 299 13.68 -3.22 11.29
CA PHE A 299 13.98 -3.43 9.86
C PHE A 299 15.33 -2.87 9.42
N ARG A 300 15.98 -2.02 10.20
CA ARG A 300 17.15 -1.23 9.78
C ARG A 300 18.29 -2.06 9.19
N ASP A 301 18.60 -3.20 9.78
CA ASP A 301 19.72 -4.03 9.35
C ASP A 301 19.46 -4.66 7.97
N TRP A 302 18.19 -4.88 7.61
CA TRP A 302 17.80 -5.52 6.36
C TRP A 302 17.31 -4.53 5.30
N LEU A 303 16.64 -3.46 5.73
CA LEU A 303 16.06 -2.38 4.93
C LEU A 303 16.55 -1.02 5.47
N PRO A 304 17.83 -0.67 5.28
CA PRO A 304 18.42 0.52 5.90
C PRO A 304 17.83 1.84 5.40
N ASP A 305 17.23 1.85 4.21
CA ASP A 305 16.63 3.01 3.55
C ASP A 305 15.09 3.02 3.61
N LEU A 306 14.48 2.11 4.39
CA LEU A 306 13.03 2.08 4.59
C LEU A 306 12.55 3.33 5.35
N VAL A 307 11.52 3.97 4.80
CA VAL A 307 10.77 5.06 5.44
C VAL A 307 9.31 4.61 5.60
N LEU A 308 8.82 4.61 6.84
CA LEU A 308 7.42 4.35 7.26
C LEU A 308 6.79 5.65 7.80
#